data_AF-A0A6C0AK46-F1
#
_entry.id   AF-A0A6C0AK46-F1
#
_cell.length_a   1.000
_cell.length_b   1.000
_cell.length_c   1.000
_cell.angle_alpha   90.00
_cell.angle_beta   90.00
_cell.angle_gamma   90.00
#
_symmetry.space_group_name_H-M   'P 1'
#
loop_
_entity.id
_entity.type
_entity.pdbx_description
1 polymer ?
#
loop_
_entity_poly.entity_id
_entity_poly.type
_entity_poly.pdbx_seq_one_letter_code
_entity_poly.pdbx_strand_id
1 'polypeptide(L)'
;MNHLSFPILLLSSILATSIYTLRKILLNHFTIEENMFIDILLYPIGILTLLYFTLDRKKLTKKWDNGLIQRYIPHFLLITFLIVLSIYSGFWLVANHDMSWLKPMRAGLTIIMISLAGYYIFNENFSMKKLLGTILIIAGITTMNI
;
A
#
# COMPACT_ATOMS: atom_id res chain seq x y z
N MET A 1 1.86 -3.76 -25.78
CA MET A 1 1.76 -4.10 -24.34
C MET A 1 2.94 -4.99 -24.00
N ASN A 2 3.77 -4.64 -23.00
CA ASN A 2 4.93 -5.44 -22.62
C ASN A 2 4.47 -6.86 -22.23
N HIS A 3 5.00 -7.92 -22.84
CA HIS A 3 4.63 -9.33 -22.55
C HIS A 3 4.81 -9.71 -21.07
N LEU A 4 5.60 -8.95 -20.31
CA LEU A 4 5.81 -9.10 -18.87
C LEU A 4 4.66 -8.54 -18.00
N SER A 5 3.82 -7.65 -18.55
CA SER A 5 2.78 -6.98 -17.76
C SER A 5 1.63 -7.91 -17.36
N PHE A 6 1.29 -8.90 -18.19
CA PHE A 6 0.23 -9.87 -17.89
C PHE A 6 0.63 -10.88 -16.78
N PRO A 7 1.81 -11.52 -16.82
CA PRO A 7 2.29 -12.35 -15.71
C PRO A 7 2.40 -11.60 -14.38
N ILE A 8 2.87 -10.34 -14.42
CA ILE A 8 2.99 -9.50 -13.22
C ILE A 8 1.61 -9.20 -12.63
N LEU A 9 0.62 -8.85 -13.47
CA LEU A 9 -0.76 -8.66 -13.03
C LEU A 9 -1.32 -9.92 -12.37
N LEU A 10 -1.09 -11.09 -12.98
CA LEU A 10 -1.57 -12.38 -12.48
C LEU A 10 -0.91 -12.78 -11.16
N LEU A 11 0.40 -12.55 -11.02
CA LEU A 11 1.12 -12.73 -9.75
C LEU A 11 0.60 -11.78 -8.66
N SER A 12 0.38 -10.50 -9.03
CA SER A 12 -0.10 -9.49 -8.09
C SER A 12 -1.53 -9.77 -7.62
N SER A 13 -2.40 -10.29 -8.48
CA SER A 13 -3.77 -10.64 -8.11
C SER A 13 -3.81 -11.89 -7.22
N ILE A 14 -2.99 -12.91 -7.51
CA ILE A 14 -2.84 -14.09 -6.63
C ILE A 14 -2.33 -13.68 -5.25
N LEU A 15 -1.28 -12.86 -5.19
CA LEU A 15 -0.72 -12.33 -3.93
C LEU A 15 -1.73 -11.49 -3.15
N ALA A 16 -2.45 -10.58 -3.82
CA ALA A 16 -3.47 -9.77 -3.17
C ALA A 16 -4.61 -10.65 -2.60
N THR A 17 -5.03 -11.66 -3.35
CA THR A 17 -6.10 -12.58 -2.94
C THR A 17 -5.66 -13.47 -1.77
N SER A 18 -4.42 -13.97 -1.78
CA SER A 18 -3.89 -14.78 -0.69
C SER A 18 -3.73 -13.97 0.58
N ILE A 19 -3.19 -12.75 0.50
CA ILE A 19 -3.09 -11.82 1.64
C ILE A 19 -4.48 -11.51 2.21
N TYR A 20 -5.46 -11.22 1.36
CA TYR A 20 -6.83 -10.95 1.80
C TYR A 20 -7.46 -12.15 2.52
N THR A 21 -7.28 -13.35 1.96
CA THR A 21 -7.82 -14.59 2.54
C THR A 21 -7.16 -14.90 3.88
N LEU A 22 -5.84 -14.75 3.97
CA LEU A 22 -5.09 -14.92 5.20
C LEU A 22 -5.55 -13.93 6.27
N ARG A 23 -5.74 -12.66 5.90
CA ARG A 23 -6.24 -11.62 6.80
C ARG A 23 -7.64 -11.92 7.31
N LYS A 24 -8.53 -12.42 6.46
CA LYS A 24 -9.88 -12.82 6.86
C LYS A 24 -9.86 -13.98 7.87
N ILE A 25 -8.95 -14.93 7.70
CA ILE A 25 -8.75 -16.03 8.66
C ILE A 25 -8.24 -15.49 10.01
N LEU A 26 -7.26 -14.59 9.98
CA LEU A 26 -6.70 -13.96 11.18
C LEU A 26 -7.74 -13.11 11.94
N LEU A 27 -8.54 -12.32 11.22
CA LEU A 27 -9.60 -11.49 11.79
C LEU A 27 -10.69 -12.31 12.51
N ASN A 28 -10.89 -13.58 12.16
CA ASN A 28 -11.84 -14.46 12.84
C ASN A 28 -11.30 -15.05 14.15
N HIS A 29 -9.98 -15.01 14.37
CA HIS A 29 -9.33 -15.63 15.53
C HIS A 29 -8.75 -14.60 16.51
N PHE A 30 -8.46 -13.39 16.05
CA PHE A 30 -7.82 -12.33 16.84
C PHE A 30 -8.75 -11.14 17.06
N THR A 31 -8.62 -10.51 18.21
CA THR A 31 -9.28 -9.22 18.50
C THR A 31 -8.78 -8.12 17.56
N ILE A 32 -9.51 -7.01 17.50
CA ILE A 32 -9.17 -5.87 16.63
C ILE A 32 -7.78 -5.32 16.98
N GLU A 33 -7.45 -5.25 18.27
CA GLU A 33 -6.17 -4.75 18.78
C GLU A 33 -4.99 -5.67 18.41
N GLU A 34 -5.17 -6.99 18.53
CA GLU A 34 -4.16 -7.98 18.15
C GLU A 34 -3.88 -7.96 16.64
N ASN A 35 -4.93 -7.84 15.81
CA ASN A 35 -4.75 -7.67 14.36
C ASN A 35 -4.03 -6.36 14.01
N MET A 36 -4.29 -5.29 14.76
CA MET A 36 -3.59 -4.01 14.58
C MET A 36 -2.09 -4.16 14.86
N PHE A 37 -1.74 -4.88 15.92
CA PHE A 37 -0.36 -5.15 16.29
C PHE A 37 0.35 -6.02 15.24
N ILE A 38 -0.32 -7.07 14.75
CA ILE A 38 0.17 -7.95 13.69
C ILE A 38 0.43 -7.17 12.39
N ASP A 39 -0.52 -6.32 11.96
CA ASP A 39 -0.38 -5.50 10.75
C ASP A 39 0.79 -4.50 10.88
N ILE A 40 0.96 -3.88 12.06
CA ILE A 40 2.06 -2.95 12.34
C ILE A 40 3.42 -3.66 12.38
N LEU A 41 3.51 -4.91 12.83
CA LEU A 41 4.75 -5.69 12.87
C LEU A 41 5.13 -6.29 11.52
N LEU A 42 4.15 -6.78 10.76
CA LEU A 42 4.39 -7.41 9.46
C LEU A 42 4.95 -6.42 8.44
N TYR A 43 4.53 -5.15 8.47
CA TYR A 43 4.96 -4.15 7.48
C TYR A 43 6.47 -3.86 7.55
N PRO A 44 7.07 -3.53 8.72
CA PRO A 44 8.51 -3.35 8.87
C PRO A 44 9.29 -4.63 8.58
N ILE A 45 8.82 -5.78 9.04
CA ILE A 45 9.48 -7.08 8.81
C ILE A 45 9.53 -7.39 7.31
N GLY A 46 8.42 -7.19 6.60
CA GLY A 46 8.35 -7.38 5.15
C GLY A 46 9.33 -6.47 4.41
N ILE A 47 9.38 -5.19 4.77
CA ILE A 47 10.31 -4.21 4.19
C ILE A 47 11.76 -4.63 4.46
N LEU A 48 12.12 -4.99 5.69
CA LEU A 48 13.48 -5.42 6.05
C LEU A 48 13.89 -6.68 5.31
N THR A 49 12.98 -7.65 5.17
CA THR A 49 13.22 -8.89 4.43
C THR A 49 13.47 -8.62 2.96
N LEU A 50 12.65 -7.76 2.35
CA LEU A 50 12.78 -7.38 0.94
C LEU A 50 14.09 -6.63 0.70
N LEU A 51 14.45 -5.69 1.58
CA LEU A 51 15.74 -5.00 1.56
C LEU A 51 16.90 -5.99 1.69
N TYR A 52 16.81 -6.98 2.57
CA TYR A 52 17.85 -7.99 2.77
C TYR A 52 18.14 -8.81 1.49
N PHE A 53 17.10 -9.17 0.73
CA PHE A 53 17.26 -9.95 -0.50
C PHE A 53 17.61 -9.12 -1.74
N THR A 54 17.22 -7.84 -1.78
CA THR A 54 17.43 -6.99 -2.97
C THR A 54 18.69 -6.14 -2.93
N LEU A 55 19.26 -5.88 -1.74
CA LEU A 55 20.44 -5.02 -1.62
C LEU A 55 21.75 -5.82 -1.63
N ASP A 56 22.61 -5.50 -2.60
CA ASP A 56 23.99 -5.96 -2.65
C ASP A 56 24.78 -5.41 -1.45
N ARG A 57 25.18 -6.31 -0.54
CA ARG A 57 25.79 -5.97 0.75
C ARG A 57 27.06 -5.12 0.60
N LYS A 58 27.86 -5.35 -0.46
CA LYS A 58 29.11 -4.60 -0.70
C LYS A 58 28.86 -3.15 -1.12
N LYS A 59 27.77 -2.91 -1.87
CA LYS A 59 27.33 -1.54 -2.20
C LYS A 59 26.72 -0.84 -1.00
N LEU A 60 26.08 -1.59 -0.10
CA LEU A 60 25.41 -1.03 1.06
C LEU A 60 26.40 -0.53 2.11
N THR A 61 27.42 -1.32 2.45
CA THR A 61 28.51 -0.89 3.36
C THR A 61 29.23 0.34 2.83
N LYS A 62 29.55 0.36 1.52
CA LYS A 62 30.18 1.53 0.89
C LYS A 62 29.30 2.79 0.94
N LYS A 63 27.97 2.65 0.85
CA LYS A 63 27.02 3.78 0.99
C LYS A 63 26.79 4.19 2.44
N TRP A 64 26.94 3.25 3.38
CA TRP A 64 26.89 3.51 4.82
C TRP A 64 28.09 4.35 5.24
N ASP A 65 29.30 3.93 4.85
CA ASP A 65 30.56 4.63 5.15
C ASP A 65 30.60 6.02 4.53
N ASN A 66 29.99 6.20 3.35
CA ASN A 66 29.87 7.50 2.68
C ASN A 66 28.77 8.41 3.29
N GLY A 67 28.10 8.02 4.38
CA GLY A 67 27.06 8.81 5.05
C GLY A 67 25.76 9.03 4.27
N LEU A 68 25.66 8.50 3.04
CA LEU A 68 24.46 8.63 2.20
C LEU A 68 23.24 7.99 2.87
N ILE A 69 23.41 6.85 3.54
CA ILE A 69 22.31 6.16 4.21
C ILE A 69 21.76 7.00 5.37
N GLN A 70 22.62 7.64 6.16
CA GLN A 70 22.21 8.52 7.27
C GLN A 70 21.30 9.67 6.80
N ARG A 71 21.52 10.17 5.58
CA ARG A 71 20.68 11.21 4.97
C ARG A 71 19.27 10.73 4.60
N TYR A 72 19.10 9.44 4.29
CA TYR A 72 17.81 8.85 3.94
C TYR A 72 17.07 8.25 5.14
N ILE A 73 17.74 8.00 6.27
CA ILE A 73 17.11 7.49 7.50
C ILE A 73 15.91 8.36 7.94
N PRO A 74 15.97 9.71 7.98
CA PRO A 74 14.82 10.53 8.36
C PRO A 74 13.63 10.35 7.42
N HIS A 75 13.87 10.20 6.12
CA HIS A 75 12.81 9.98 5.12
C HIS A 75 12.17 8.61 5.31
N PHE A 76 12.97 7.58 5.56
CA PHE A 76 12.49 6.24 5.86
C PHE A 76 11.64 6.23 7.13
N LEU A 77 12.13 6.82 8.21
CA LEU A 77 11.40 6.94 9.48
C LEU A 77 10.08 7.70 9.32
N LEU A 78 10.08 8.80 8.55
CA LEU A 78 8.86 9.55 8.26
C LEU A 78 7.83 8.68 7.50
N ILE A 79 8.26 7.95 6.48
CA ILE A 79 7.39 7.04 5.72
C ILE A 79 6.84 5.95 6.63
N THR A 80 7.68 5.31 7.46
CA THR A 80 7.24 4.29 8.42
C THR A 80 6.24 4.87 9.42
N PHE A 81 6.49 6.06 9.95
CA PHE A 81 5.59 6.75 10.86
C PHE A 81 4.22 7.03 10.21
N LEU A 82 4.21 7.54 8.96
CA LEU A 82 2.98 7.77 8.22
C LEU A 82 2.20 6.49 7.94
N ILE A 83 2.88 5.37 7.68
CA ILE A 83 2.25 4.05 7.50
C ILE A 83 1.59 3.61 8.82
N VAL A 84 2.30 3.68 9.95
CA VAL A 84 1.76 3.31 11.26
C VAL A 84 0.56 4.19 11.62
N LEU A 85 0.65 5.50 11.41
CA LEU A 85 -0.45 6.44 11.65
C LEU A 85 -1.66 6.12 10.77
N SER A 86 -1.44 5.76 9.51
CA SER A 86 -2.50 5.36 8.58
C SER A 86 -3.20 4.07 9.01
N ILE A 87 -2.43 3.07 9.47
CA ILE A 87 -2.97 1.82 10.02
C ILE A 87 -3.81 2.13 11.26
N TYR A 88 -3.25 2.87 12.22
CA TYR A 88 -3.94 3.25 13.46
C TYR A 88 -5.25 4.01 13.17
N SER A 89 -5.18 5.05 12.33
CA SER A 89 -6.36 5.83 11.93
C SER A 89 -7.41 4.95 11.24
N GLY A 90 -6.96 4.00 10.42
CA GLY A 90 -7.80 3.01 9.78
C GLY A 90 -8.58 2.18 10.80
N PHE A 91 -7.89 1.59 11.77
CA PHE A 91 -8.51 0.79 12.84
C PHE A 91 -9.39 1.61 13.78
N TRP A 92 -9.01 2.85 14.09
CA TRP A 92 -9.86 3.76 14.85
C TRP A 92 -11.18 4.06 14.12
N LEU A 93 -11.13 4.28 12.80
CA LEU A 93 -12.32 4.45 11.98
C LEU A 93 -13.18 3.17 11.91
N VAL A 94 -12.56 1.99 11.83
CA VAL A 94 -13.25 0.69 11.92
C VAL A 94 -14.03 0.54 13.23
N ALA A 95 -13.40 0.92 14.35
CA ALA A 95 -13.97 0.71 15.67
C ALA A 95 -15.12 1.66 15.99
N ASN A 96 -15.14 2.86 15.38
CA ASN A 96 -16.09 3.91 15.72
C ASN A 96 -17.14 4.20 14.65
N HIS A 97 -16.98 3.73 13.41
CA HIS A 97 -17.87 4.06 12.29
C HIS A 97 -18.26 2.84 11.48
N ASP A 98 -19.43 2.93 10.82
CA ASP A 98 -19.98 1.85 10.02
C ASP A 98 -19.14 1.57 8.77
N MET A 99 -18.78 0.30 8.58
CA MET A 99 -17.76 -0.16 7.63
C MET A 99 -18.19 -0.10 6.16
N SER A 100 -19.49 -0.06 5.91
CA SER A 100 -20.11 -0.12 4.58
C SER A 100 -19.66 1.04 3.69
N TRP A 101 -19.42 2.22 4.25
CA TRP A 101 -19.10 3.45 3.52
C TRP A 101 -17.60 3.73 3.47
N LEU A 102 -16.86 3.15 4.42
CA LEU A 102 -15.45 3.46 4.65
C LEU A 102 -14.52 2.73 3.69
N LYS A 103 -14.81 1.46 3.37
CA LYS A 103 -14.03 0.68 2.40
C LYS A 103 -14.09 1.25 0.98
N PRO A 104 -15.26 1.61 0.43
CA PRO A 104 -15.36 2.18 -0.91
C PRO A 104 -14.68 3.56 -0.99
N MET A 105 -14.90 4.40 0.02
CA MET A 105 -14.33 5.75 0.07
C MET A 105 -12.80 5.70 0.11
N ARG A 106 -12.21 4.82 0.92
CA ARG A 106 -10.76 4.62 0.98
C ARG A 106 -10.19 4.11 -0.35
N ALA A 107 -10.86 3.17 -1.02
CA ALA A 107 -10.43 2.64 -2.31
C ALA A 107 -10.48 3.73 -3.40
N GLY A 108 -11.57 4.50 -3.48
CA GLY A 108 -11.71 5.62 -4.41
C GLY A 108 -10.64 6.70 -4.20
N LEU A 109 -10.43 7.13 -2.95
CA LEU A 109 -9.37 8.10 -2.61
C LEU A 109 -7.97 7.60 -2.98
N THR A 110 -7.69 6.30 -2.77
CA THR A 110 -6.39 5.72 -3.12
C THR A 110 -6.14 5.80 -4.62
N ILE A 111 -7.15 5.52 -5.45
CA ILE A 111 -7.06 5.61 -6.91
C ILE A 111 -6.81 7.04 -7.37
N ILE A 112 -7.47 8.02 -6.75
CA ILE A 112 -7.24 9.45 -7.04
C ILE A 112 -5.80 9.83 -6.68
N MET A 113 -5.33 9.45 -5.49
CA MET A 113 -3.98 9.78 -5.03
C MET A 113 -2.90 9.15 -5.89
N ILE A 114 -3.07 7.89 -6.33
CA ILE A 114 -2.15 7.23 -7.27
C ILE A 114 -2.16 7.95 -8.62
N SER A 115 -3.33 8.36 -9.11
CA SER A 115 -3.42 9.08 -10.38
C SER A 115 -2.75 10.46 -10.31
N LEU A 116 -2.93 11.19 -9.21
CA LEU A 116 -2.25 12.46 -8.95
C LEU A 116 -0.73 12.27 -8.80
N ALA A 117 -0.29 11.21 -8.12
CA ALA A 117 1.13 10.86 -8.04
C ALA A 117 1.71 10.53 -9.42
N GLY A 118 0.97 9.79 -10.27
CA GLY A 118 1.33 9.55 -11.67
C GLY A 118 1.57 10.86 -12.44
N TYR A 119 0.67 11.83 -12.28
CA TYR A 119 0.77 13.13 -12.95
C TYR A 119 1.93 13.99 -12.40
N TYR A 120 2.00 14.20 -11.07
CA TYR A 120 2.96 15.15 -10.48
C TYR A 120 4.36 14.57 -10.25
N ILE A 121 4.48 13.29 -9.89
CA ILE A 121 5.77 12.66 -9.53
C ILE A 121 6.40 12.00 -10.75
N PHE A 122 5.59 11.28 -11.54
CA PHE A 122 6.08 10.53 -12.69
C PHE A 122 5.91 11.26 -14.02
N ASN A 123 5.36 12.50 -14.00
CA ASN A 123 5.13 13.32 -15.18
C ASN A 123 4.35 12.57 -16.28
N GLU A 124 3.42 11.69 -15.88
CA GLU A 124 2.62 10.94 -16.84
C GLU A 124 1.56 11.82 -17.50
N ASN A 125 1.50 11.77 -18.83
CA ASN A 125 0.42 12.41 -19.57
C ASN A 125 -0.89 11.62 -19.40
N PHE A 126 -1.85 12.25 -18.73
CA PHE A 126 -3.21 11.75 -18.62
C PHE A 126 -4.04 12.18 -19.83
N SER A 127 -4.42 11.20 -20.66
CA SER A 127 -5.41 11.44 -21.71
C SER A 127 -6.81 11.52 -21.11
N MET A 128 -7.72 12.24 -21.78
CA MET A 128 -9.14 12.32 -21.35
C MET A 128 -9.79 10.94 -21.18
N LYS A 129 -9.37 9.93 -21.97
CA LYS A 129 -9.83 8.54 -21.82
C LYS A 129 -9.40 7.92 -20.49
N LYS A 130 -8.15 8.17 -20.04
CA LYS A 130 -7.66 7.68 -18.74
C LYS A 130 -8.42 8.35 -17.60
N LEU A 131 -8.65 9.67 -17.69
CA LEU A 131 -9.36 10.42 -16.65
C LEU A 131 -10.81 9.94 -16.49
N LEU A 132 -11.54 9.79 -17.60
CA LEU A 132 -12.89 9.23 -17.60
C LEU A 132 -12.91 7.79 -17.06
N GLY A 133 -11.93 6.95 -17.45
CA GLY A 133 -11.80 5.60 -16.92
C GLY A 133 -11.60 5.57 -15.41
N THR A 134 -10.74 6.43 -14.87
CA THR A 134 -10.52 6.55 -13.43
C THR A 134 -11.80 6.95 -12.68
N ILE A 135 -12.55 7.93 -13.20
CA ILE A 135 -13.83 8.35 -12.62
C ILE A 135 -14.84 7.20 -12.63
N LEU A 136 -14.91 6.45 -13.74
CA LEU A 136 -15.83 5.33 -13.88
C LEU A 136 -15.50 4.17 -12.92
N ILE A 137 -14.23 3.90 -12.69
CA ILE A 137 -13.77 2.91 -11.70
C ILE A 137 -14.16 3.37 -10.29
N ILE A 138 -13.94 4.64 -9.95
CA ILE A 138 -14.32 5.19 -8.64
C ILE A 138 -15.83 5.06 -8.45
N ALA A 139 -16.62 5.47 -9.45
CA ALA A 139 -18.08 5.37 -9.42
C ALA A 139 -18.54 3.91 -9.19
N GLY A 140 -17.97 2.95 -9.92
CA GLY A 140 -18.27 1.52 -9.75
C GLY A 140 -17.92 0.98 -8.37
N ILE A 141 -16.76 1.37 -7.82
CA ILE A 141 -16.34 0.95 -6.47
C ILE A 141 -17.28 1.52 -5.41
N THR A 142 -17.72 2.76 -5.57
CA THR A 142 -18.65 3.39 -4.62
C THR A 142 -20.05 2.78 -4.67
N THR A 143 -20.50 2.29 -5.83
CA THR A 143 -21.86 1.71 -5.98
C THR A 143 -21.94 0.22 -5.69
N MET A 144 -20.85 -0.56 -5.85
CA MET A 144 -20.85 -2.01 -5.57
C MET A 144 -21.01 -2.39 -4.09
N ASN A 145 -20.93 -1.44 -3.16
CA ASN A 145 -20.96 -1.67 -1.70
C ASN A 145 -22.12 -0.93 -1.00
N ILE A 146 -23.07 -0.37 -1.77
CA ILE A 146 -24.40 0.05 -1.31
C ILE A 146 -25.36 -1.11 -1.60
#